data_AF-A0A3Q1HS57-F1
#
_entry.id   AF-A0A3Q1HS57-F1
#
_cell.length_a   1.000
_cell.length_b   1.000
_cell.length_c   1.000
_cell.angle_alpha   90.00
_cell.angle_beta   90.00
_cell.angle_gamma   90.00
#
_symmetry.space_group_name_H-M   'P 1'
#
loop_
_entity.id
_entity.type
_entity.pdbx_description
1 polymer ?
#
loop_
_entity_poly.entity_id
_entity_poly.type
_entity_poly.pdbx_seq_one_letter_code
_entity_poly.pdbx_strand_id
1 'polypeptide(L)'
;MFGLFVEHGPYVVFKNLTVGLRDYAWTTRYSVLYIDNPVGTGFSFTDDDRGFAQNQDDVGRDLYSALTQFFQIFPEYQSNDFYATGESYAGKYVPAISYYIHKNNPTAKVKINLKGMAIGDGLCDPEGMMGGYGEFLYQIGLIDELQRQYAFQVTDVWCLLDLSKHKCQNFKECILLNGDLVPYPSFFQNSTGCTNYYNYLMCREPEDQEYFSQFVTQSEVRRSIHVGNLTFHQGSEVEKHLMQDVMKSVKPWLGVLMDNYRVRGARLSTVCVFLSSMHGSNKFNCRLEIWIYSEF
;
A
#
# COMPACT_ATOMS: atom_id res chain seq x y z
N MET A 1 -3.31 -9.94 2.74
CA MET A 1 -3.99 -10.44 3.97
C MET A 1 -3.62 -9.69 5.26
N PHE A 2 -2.54 -8.91 5.31
CA PHE A 2 -2.05 -8.25 6.52
C PHE A 2 -3.11 -7.50 7.33
N GLY A 3 -3.76 -6.47 6.78
CA GLY A 3 -4.72 -5.67 7.53
C GLY A 3 -6.01 -6.38 7.93
N LEU A 4 -6.28 -7.57 7.38
CA LEU A 4 -7.33 -8.44 7.92
C LEU A 4 -6.93 -9.00 9.30
N PHE A 5 -5.67 -9.42 9.47
CA PHE A 5 -5.20 -10.12 10.66
C PHE A 5 -4.36 -9.28 11.62
N VAL A 6 -3.75 -8.19 11.15
CA VAL A 6 -2.79 -7.38 11.90
C VAL A 6 -3.39 -6.03 12.30
N GLU A 7 -4.06 -5.35 11.37
CA GLU A 7 -4.50 -3.96 11.59
C GLU A 7 -5.95 -3.84 12.09
N HIS A 8 -6.92 -3.93 11.17
CA HIS A 8 -8.29 -3.46 11.40
C HIS A 8 -9.37 -4.49 11.04
N GLY A 9 -8.98 -5.67 10.57
CA GLY A 9 -9.91 -6.77 10.38
C GLY A 9 -10.35 -7.43 11.69
N PRO A 10 -11.35 -8.33 11.61
CA PRO A 10 -12.04 -8.87 12.77
C PRO A 10 -11.19 -9.79 13.63
N TYR A 11 -10.06 -10.28 13.11
CA TYR A 11 -9.27 -11.32 13.74
C TYR A 11 -7.86 -10.85 14.09
N VAL A 12 -7.30 -11.46 15.12
CA VAL A 12 -5.88 -11.43 15.49
C VAL A 12 -5.37 -12.86 15.48
N VAL A 13 -4.21 -13.11 14.88
CA VAL A 13 -3.56 -14.42 14.92
C VAL A 13 -2.57 -14.45 16.07
N PHE A 14 -2.69 -15.43 16.97
CA PHE A 14 -1.76 -15.61 18.08
C PHE A 14 -0.60 -16.53 17.70
N LYS A 15 0.47 -16.51 18.51
CA LYS A 15 1.70 -17.30 18.30
C LYS A 15 1.46 -18.82 18.16
N ASN A 16 0.41 -19.34 18.78
CA ASN A 16 0.01 -20.75 18.67
C ASN A 16 -0.84 -21.03 17.41
N LEU A 17 -0.91 -20.07 16.48
CA LEU A 17 -1.69 -20.08 15.24
C LEU A 17 -3.19 -20.32 15.46
N THR A 18 -3.72 -19.82 16.57
CA THR A 18 -5.16 -19.69 16.81
C THR A 18 -5.63 -18.26 16.56
N VAL A 19 -6.92 -18.07 16.34
CA VAL A 19 -7.52 -16.75 16.07
C VAL A 19 -8.31 -16.24 17.26
N GLY A 20 -8.14 -14.95 17.58
CA GLY A 20 -8.96 -14.19 18.51
C GLY A 20 -9.75 -13.09 17.79
N LEU A 21 -10.76 -12.54 18.46
CA LEU A 21 -11.50 -11.38 17.96
C LEU A 21 -10.78 -10.09 18.31
N ARG A 22 -10.80 -9.13 17.38
CA ARG A 22 -10.30 -7.76 17.59
C ARG A 22 -11.41 -6.87 18.15
N ASP A 23 -11.12 -6.18 19.25
CA ASP A 23 -12.09 -5.28 19.90
C ASP A 23 -12.54 -4.12 19.00
N TYR A 24 -11.64 -3.62 18.14
CA TYR A 24 -11.86 -2.47 17.27
C TYR A 24 -11.65 -2.83 15.80
N ALA A 25 -12.52 -3.71 15.27
CA ALA A 25 -12.49 -4.06 13.86
C ALA A 25 -13.38 -3.11 13.02
N TRP A 26 -12.93 -2.78 11.80
CA TRP A 26 -13.74 -2.01 10.84
C TRP A 26 -15.00 -2.76 10.42
N THR A 27 -14.93 -4.09 10.40
CA THR A 27 -16.07 -4.97 10.09
C THR A 27 -17.23 -4.85 11.09
N THR A 28 -17.04 -4.19 12.24
CA THR A 28 -18.15 -3.88 13.18
C THR A 28 -19.08 -2.78 12.65
N ARG A 29 -18.62 -1.95 11.71
CA ARG A 29 -19.36 -0.80 11.17
C ARG A 29 -19.49 -0.81 9.65
N TYR A 30 -18.61 -1.52 8.97
CA TYR A 30 -18.48 -1.52 7.51
C TYR A 30 -18.48 -2.96 6.99
N SER A 31 -19.00 -3.16 5.78
CA SER A 31 -18.62 -4.34 5.02
C SER A 31 -17.23 -4.06 4.45
N VAL A 32 -16.29 -4.98 4.62
CA VAL A 32 -14.90 -4.79 4.18
C VAL A 32 -14.52 -5.91 3.21
N LEU A 33 -14.02 -5.52 2.04
CA LEU A 33 -13.47 -6.44 1.05
C LEU A 33 -11.94 -6.32 1.06
N TYR A 34 -11.28 -7.40 1.44
CA TYR A 34 -9.81 -7.52 1.41
C TYR A 34 -9.41 -8.20 0.10
N ILE A 35 -8.51 -7.57 -0.65
CA ILE A 35 -8.05 -8.10 -1.94
C ILE A 35 -6.54 -8.22 -1.88
N ASP A 36 -6.02 -9.43 -2.09
CA ASP A 36 -4.60 -9.63 -2.37
C ASP A 36 -4.31 -9.15 -3.79
N ASN A 37 -3.51 -8.09 -3.91
CA ASN A 37 -3.22 -7.41 -5.17
C ASN A 37 -1.82 -6.80 -5.10
N PRO A 38 -1.07 -6.75 -6.22
CA PRO A 38 -1.36 -7.35 -7.55
C PRO A 38 -1.27 -8.88 -7.60
N VAL A 39 -1.50 -9.49 -8.77
CA VAL A 39 -1.22 -10.93 -8.96
C VAL A 39 0.24 -11.23 -8.60
N GLY A 40 0.48 -12.33 -7.89
CA GLY A 40 1.74 -12.61 -7.22
C GLY A 40 1.78 -12.24 -5.73
N THR A 41 0.73 -11.59 -5.22
CA THR A 41 0.58 -11.23 -3.80
C THR A 41 -0.41 -12.17 -3.14
N GLY A 42 -0.10 -12.64 -1.94
CA GLY A 42 -0.94 -13.52 -1.13
C GLY A 42 -1.37 -14.77 -1.90
N PHE A 43 -2.67 -14.96 -2.07
CA PHE A 43 -3.23 -16.06 -2.87
C PHE A 43 -3.55 -15.70 -4.32
N SER A 44 -3.37 -14.44 -4.75
CA SER A 44 -3.53 -14.04 -6.14
C SER A 44 -2.32 -14.50 -6.94
N PHE A 45 -2.54 -15.22 -8.05
CA PHE A 45 -1.48 -15.93 -8.75
C PHE A 45 -1.53 -15.73 -10.27
N THR A 46 -0.40 -16.02 -10.92
CA THR A 46 -0.26 -16.13 -12.37
C THR A 46 0.75 -17.24 -12.66
N ASP A 47 0.52 -18.01 -13.73
CA ASP A 47 1.48 -19.02 -14.22
C ASP A 47 2.44 -18.45 -15.28
N ASP A 48 2.25 -17.18 -15.65
CA ASP A 48 3.03 -16.47 -16.66
C ASP A 48 3.59 -15.17 -16.06
N ASP A 49 4.89 -14.96 -16.24
CA ASP A 49 5.62 -13.76 -15.80
C ASP A 49 5.02 -12.46 -16.39
N ARG A 50 4.45 -12.56 -17.61
CA ARG A 50 3.74 -11.43 -18.24
C ARG A 50 2.45 -11.04 -17.53
N GLY A 51 1.99 -11.85 -16.57
CA GLY A 51 0.86 -11.53 -15.72
C GLY A 51 1.19 -10.51 -14.62
N PHE A 52 2.46 -10.35 -14.24
CA PHE A 52 2.83 -9.38 -13.21
C PHE A 52 2.63 -7.93 -13.69
N ALA A 53 1.97 -7.13 -12.85
CA ALA A 53 1.79 -5.70 -13.09
C ALA A 53 3.14 -4.98 -13.10
N GLN A 54 3.35 -4.11 -14.10
CA GLN A 54 4.61 -3.37 -14.26
C GLN A 54 4.48 -1.90 -13.83
N ASN A 55 3.26 -1.43 -13.60
CA ASN A 55 2.93 -0.05 -13.26
C ASN A 55 1.50 0.09 -12.73
N GLN A 56 1.13 1.30 -12.30
CA GLN A 56 -0.19 1.59 -11.76
C GLN A 56 -1.35 1.50 -12.77
N ASP A 57 -1.10 1.59 -14.08
CA ASP A 57 -2.14 1.36 -15.08
C ASP A 57 -2.53 -0.12 -15.13
N ASP A 58 -1.56 -1.03 -15.05
CA ASP A 58 -1.83 -2.47 -14.95
C ASP A 58 -2.64 -2.79 -13.69
N VAL A 59 -2.20 -2.28 -12.53
CA VAL A 59 -2.90 -2.50 -11.26
C VAL A 59 -4.32 -1.94 -11.28
N GLY A 60 -4.50 -0.71 -11.78
CA GLY A 60 -5.81 -0.07 -11.88
C GLY A 60 -6.77 -0.85 -12.80
N ARG A 61 -6.27 -1.33 -13.95
CA ARG A 61 -7.03 -2.15 -14.90
C ARG A 61 -7.47 -3.48 -14.27
N ASP A 62 -6.54 -4.18 -13.63
CA ASP A 62 -6.77 -5.55 -13.17
C ASP A 62 -7.68 -5.55 -11.93
N LEU A 63 -7.48 -4.61 -11.00
CA LEU A 63 -8.41 -4.38 -9.89
C LEU A 63 -9.79 -3.98 -10.39
N TYR A 64 -9.89 -3.08 -11.36
CA TYR A 64 -11.20 -2.67 -11.90
C TYR A 64 -11.95 -3.85 -12.53
N SER A 65 -11.23 -4.74 -13.22
CA SER A 65 -11.78 -5.99 -13.74
C SER A 65 -12.29 -6.91 -12.62
N ALA A 66 -11.49 -7.09 -11.57
CA ALA A 66 -11.88 -7.90 -10.41
C ALA A 66 -13.14 -7.35 -9.71
N LEU A 67 -13.21 -6.03 -9.50
CA LEU A 67 -14.38 -5.39 -8.88
C LEU A 67 -15.62 -5.45 -9.76
N THR A 68 -15.45 -5.27 -11.07
CA THR A 68 -16.56 -5.40 -12.01
C THR A 68 -17.16 -6.81 -11.93
N GLN A 69 -16.33 -7.86 -11.87
CA GLN A 69 -16.78 -9.24 -11.68
C GLN A 69 -17.39 -9.48 -10.30
N PHE A 70 -16.80 -8.92 -9.24
CA PHE A 70 -17.34 -9.00 -7.88
C PHE A 70 -18.78 -8.46 -7.83
N PHE A 71 -19.06 -7.28 -8.38
CA PHE A 71 -20.41 -6.72 -8.40
C PHE A 71 -21.37 -7.40 -9.39
N GLN A 72 -20.87 -8.23 -10.31
CA GLN A 72 -21.73 -9.13 -11.12
C GLN A 72 -22.19 -10.33 -10.31
N ILE A 73 -21.31 -10.89 -9.47
CA ILE A 73 -21.60 -12.05 -8.62
C ILE A 73 -22.43 -11.63 -7.41
N PHE A 74 -22.17 -10.45 -6.85
CA PHE A 74 -22.85 -9.90 -5.67
C PHE A 74 -23.53 -8.55 -5.96
N PRO A 75 -24.56 -8.53 -6.82
CA PRO A 75 -25.25 -7.30 -7.22
C PRO A 75 -25.93 -6.56 -6.06
N GLU A 76 -26.25 -7.25 -4.95
CA GLU A 76 -26.82 -6.67 -3.74
C GLU A 76 -25.93 -5.60 -3.09
N TYR A 77 -24.61 -5.65 -3.32
CA TYR A 77 -23.69 -4.64 -2.80
C TYR A 77 -23.50 -3.44 -3.74
N GLN A 78 -23.99 -3.51 -4.97
CA GLN A 78 -23.70 -2.50 -6.00
C GLN A 78 -24.26 -1.11 -5.65
N SER A 79 -25.41 -1.05 -4.98
CA SER A 79 -26.01 0.22 -4.55
C SER A 79 -25.29 0.86 -3.37
N ASN A 80 -24.45 0.10 -2.66
CA ASN A 80 -23.75 0.61 -1.49
C ASN A 80 -22.74 1.65 -1.88
N ASP A 81 -22.56 2.63 -0.99
CA ASP A 81 -21.50 3.60 -1.15
C ASP A 81 -20.15 2.90 -1.01
N PHE A 82 -19.29 3.08 -2.02
CA PHE A 82 -18.04 2.38 -2.18
C PHE A 82 -16.84 3.29 -1.90
N TYR A 83 -15.87 2.78 -1.15
CA TYR A 83 -14.63 3.47 -0.79
C TYR A 83 -13.42 2.61 -1.09
N ALA A 84 -12.42 3.18 -1.76
CA ALA A 84 -11.12 2.56 -1.92
C ALA A 84 -10.19 3.01 -0.78
N THR A 85 -9.63 2.07 -0.05
CA THR A 85 -8.72 2.35 1.08
C THR A 85 -7.48 1.48 1.00
N GLY A 86 -6.40 1.91 1.64
CA GLY A 86 -5.14 1.18 1.63
C GLY A 86 -4.04 1.97 2.33
N GLU A 87 -2.91 1.31 2.56
CA GLU A 87 -1.74 1.88 3.23
C GLU A 87 -0.43 1.66 2.44
N SER A 88 0.60 2.45 2.75
CA SER A 88 1.96 2.30 2.20
C SER A 88 1.98 2.42 0.67
N TYR A 89 2.40 1.39 -0.06
CA TYR A 89 2.42 1.43 -1.53
C TYR A 89 1.00 1.53 -2.14
N ALA A 90 -0.04 1.23 -1.36
CA ALA A 90 -1.42 1.51 -1.76
C ALA A 90 -1.74 3.01 -1.87
N GLY A 91 -0.83 3.90 -1.44
CA GLY A 91 -0.83 5.30 -1.86
C GLY A 91 -0.83 5.49 -3.38
N LYS A 92 -0.42 4.47 -4.15
CA LYS A 92 -0.55 4.43 -5.60
C LYS A 92 -1.74 3.59 -6.07
N TYR A 93 -1.96 2.43 -5.45
CA TYR A 93 -3.05 1.53 -5.84
C TYR A 93 -4.43 2.12 -5.64
N VAL A 94 -4.64 2.82 -4.52
CA VAL A 94 -5.94 3.42 -4.18
C VAL A 94 -6.31 4.52 -5.19
N PRO A 95 -5.41 5.46 -5.56
CA PRO A 95 -5.65 6.34 -6.69
C PRO A 95 -5.83 5.60 -8.02
N ALA A 96 -5.05 4.55 -8.29
CA ALA A 96 -5.16 3.77 -9.52
C ALA A 96 -6.57 3.18 -9.71
N ILE A 97 -7.05 2.42 -8.73
CA ILE A 97 -8.40 1.82 -8.83
C ILE A 97 -9.48 2.89 -8.87
N SER A 98 -9.36 3.94 -8.06
CA SER A 98 -10.34 5.02 -8.01
C SER A 98 -10.42 5.77 -9.34
N TYR A 99 -9.28 6.02 -9.98
CA TYR A 99 -9.19 6.67 -11.29
C TYR A 99 -9.77 5.78 -12.40
N TYR A 100 -9.48 4.48 -12.38
CA TYR A 100 -10.04 3.53 -13.33
C TYR A 100 -11.56 3.39 -13.16
N ILE A 101 -12.08 3.39 -11.93
CA ILE A 101 -13.53 3.44 -11.69
C ILE A 101 -14.11 4.75 -12.25
N HIS A 102 -13.52 5.90 -11.91
CA HIS A 102 -13.98 7.20 -12.40
C HIS A 102 -14.06 7.27 -13.94
N LYS A 103 -12.99 6.83 -14.61
CA LYS A 103 -12.86 6.85 -16.08
C LYS A 103 -13.86 5.93 -16.78
N ASN A 104 -14.11 4.73 -16.23
CA ASN A 104 -14.91 3.71 -16.90
C ASN A 104 -16.39 3.72 -16.49
N ASN A 105 -16.73 4.20 -15.29
CA ASN A 105 -18.12 4.24 -14.80
C ASN A 105 -19.15 4.89 -15.74
N PRO A 106 -18.84 5.99 -16.46
CA PRO A 106 -19.81 6.64 -17.34
C PRO A 106 -20.39 5.71 -18.42
N THR A 107 -19.57 4.78 -18.94
CA THR A 107 -19.94 3.85 -20.02
C THR A 107 -20.10 2.40 -19.54
N ALA A 108 -19.79 2.11 -18.28
CA ALA A 108 -19.87 0.77 -17.71
C ALA A 108 -21.30 0.25 -17.59
N LYS A 109 -21.49 -1.03 -17.92
CA LYS A 109 -22.75 -1.77 -17.65
C LYS A 109 -22.96 -1.99 -16.16
N VAL A 110 -21.88 -2.35 -15.45
CA VAL A 110 -21.85 -2.51 -14.00
C VAL A 110 -21.13 -1.30 -13.44
N LYS A 111 -21.88 -0.40 -12.82
CA LYS A 111 -21.33 0.82 -12.21
C LYS A 111 -20.92 0.53 -10.77
N ILE A 112 -19.81 1.12 -10.35
CA ILE A 112 -19.34 1.07 -8.96
C ILE A 112 -19.63 2.41 -8.32
N ASN A 113 -20.41 2.45 -7.24
CA ASN A 113 -20.85 3.69 -6.59
C ASN A 113 -19.73 4.31 -5.72
N LEU A 114 -18.60 4.67 -6.35
CA LEU A 114 -17.45 5.29 -5.70
C LEU A 114 -17.82 6.65 -5.09
N LYS A 115 -17.56 6.81 -3.79
CA LYS A 115 -17.80 8.05 -3.04
C LYS A 115 -16.54 8.72 -2.51
N GLY A 116 -15.46 7.97 -2.37
CA GLY A 116 -14.21 8.50 -1.84
C GLY A 116 -13.12 7.46 -1.69
N MET A 117 -12.00 7.94 -1.20
CA MET A 117 -10.85 7.12 -0.89
C MET A 117 -10.11 7.58 0.37
N ALA A 118 -9.43 6.66 1.03
CA ALA A 118 -8.60 6.93 2.19
C ALA A 118 -7.24 6.24 2.04
N ILE A 119 -6.16 6.98 2.29
CA ILE A 119 -4.79 6.48 2.14
C ILE A 119 -4.08 6.64 3.49
N GLY A 120 -3.76 5.53 4.13
CA GLY A 120 -2.88 5.50 5.30
C GLY A 120 -1.43 5.62 4.83
N ASP A 121 -0.68 6.54 5.41
CA ASP A 121 0.79 6.61 5.31
C ASP A 121 1.37 6.20 3.94
N GLY A 122 0.82 6.78 2.87
CA GLY A 122 0.98 6.23 1.52
C GLY A 122 1.99 6.97 0.65
N LEU A 123 2.73 6.22 -0.17
CA LEU A 123 3.72 6.74 -1.12
C LEU A 123 3.04 7.18 -2.42
N CYS A 124 2.61 8.45 -2.49
CA CYS A 124 1.85 8.98 -3.63
C CYS A 124 2.69 9.79 -4.62
N ASP A 125 3.62 10.59 -4.10
CA ASP A 125 4.42 11.56 -4.87
C ASP A 125 5.89 11.48 -4.41
N PRO A 126 6.63 10.42 -4.79
CA PRO A 126 7.97 10.16 -4.28
C PRO A 126 8.92 11.36 -4.39
N GLU A 127 8.88 12.08 -5.52
CA GLU A 127 9.67 13.30 -5.74
C GLU A 127 9.42 14.34 -4.64
N GLY A 128 8.15 14.66 -4.36
CA GLY A 128 7.77 15.64 -3.35
C GLY A 128 7.93 15.13 -1.90
N MET A 129 7.96 13.82 -1.69
CA MET A 129 8.02 13.21 -0.35
C MET A 129 9.46 12.91 0.10
N MET A 130 10.32 12.45 -0.80
CA MET A 130 11.68 11.98 -0.45
C MET A 130 12.63 13.12 -0.08
N GLY A 131 12.47 14.31 -0.66
CA GLY A 131 13.34 15.46 -0.37
C GLY A 131 13.28 15.94 1.09
N GLY A 132 12.21 15.62 1.84
CA GLY A 132 12.06 15.98 3.25
C GLY A 132 12.55 14.91 4.24
N TYR A 133 12.98 13.75 3.74
CA TYR A 133 13.20 12.57 4.57
C TYR A 133 14.38 12.72 5.53
N GLY A 134 15.54 13.14 5.01
CA GLY A 134 16.73 13.39 5.82
C GLY A 134 16.50 14.47 6.89
N GLU A 135 15.80 15.53 6.53
CA GLU A 135 15.43 16.58 7.49
C GLU A 135 14.56 16.03 8.61
N PHE A 136 13.54 15.23 8.28
CA PHE A 136 12.67 14.63 9.27
C PHE A 136 13.44 13.76 10.26
N LEU A 137 14.29 12.84 9.78
CA LEU A 137 15.12 11.98 10.63
C LEU A 137 16.03 12.79 11.57
N TYR A 138 16.58 13.91 11.09
CA TYR A 138 17.41 14.80 11.90
C TYR A 138 16.60 15.51 12.98
N GLN A 139 15.43 16.04 12.64
CA GLN A 139 14.55 16.77 13.58
C GLN A 139 14.06 15.86 14.72
N ILE A 140 13.87 14.57 14.47
CA ILE A 140 13.51 13.58 15.51
C ILE A 140 14.73 12.97 16.21
N GLY A 141 15.95 13.40 15.87
CA GLY A 141 17.19 12.99 16.54
C GLY A 141 17.68 11.57 16.20
N LEU A 142 17.24 10.99 15.08
CA LEU A 142 17.68 9.67 14.62
C LEU A 142 18.99 9.71 13.83
N ILE A 143 19.32 10.86 13.23
CA ILE A 143 20.56 11.04 12.48
C ILE A 143 21.23 12.37 12.86
N ASP A 144 22.54 12.46 12.65
CA ASP A 144 23.32 13.67 12.84
C ASP A 144 23.34 14.60 11.62
N GLU A 145 23.98 15.76 11.75
CA GLU A 145 24.07 16.77 10.69
C GLU A 145 24.81 16.27 9.44
N LEU A 146 25.83 15.40 9.59
CA LEU A 146 26.58 14.85 8.45
C LEU A 146 25.72 13.84 7.69
N GLN A 147 25.00 12.98 8.40
CA GLN A 147 24.04 12.03 7.85
C GLN A 147 22.87 12.75 7.17
N ARG A 148 22.37 13.86 7.74
CA ARG A 148 21.36 14.71 7.13
C ARG A 148 21.84 15.28 5.78
N GLN A 149 23.05 15.85 5.75
CA GLN A 149 23.64 16.38 4.52
C GLN A 149 23.85 15.29 3.46
N TYR A 150 24.27 14.09 3.86
CA TYR A 150 24.36 12.95 2.96
C TYR A 150 23.00 12.57 2.37
N ALA A 151 21.97 12.46 3.22
CA ALA A 151 20.61 12.15 2.76
C ALA A 151 20.11 13.20 1.75
N PHE A 152 20.32 14.50 2.01
CA PHE A 152 19.99 15.57 1.07
C PHE A 152 20.72 15.43 -0.27
N GLN A 153 22.02 15.15 -0.27
CA GLN A 153 22.77 14.96 -1.51
C GLN A 153 22.23 13.78 -2.33
N VAL A 154 21.88 12.68 -1.68
CA VAL A 154 21.28 11.53 -2.34
C VAL A 154 19.90 11.89 -2.90
N THR A 155 19.03 12.56 -2.13
CA THR A 155 17.67 12.90 -2.58
C THR A 155 17.62 14.03 -3.63
N ASP A 156 18.52 15.00 -3.59
CA ASP A 156 18.54 16.13 -4.54
C ASP A 156 19.15 15.73 -5.90
N VAL A 157 20.20 14.88 -5.88
CA VAL A 157 20.77 14.31 -7.12
C VAL A 157 19.71 13.47 -7.86
N TRP A 158 18.81 12.83 -7.12
CA TRP A 158 17.64 12.13 -7.66
C TRP A 158 16.69 13.03 -8.44
N CYS A 159 16.28 14.15 -7.83
CA CYS A 159 15.36 15.10 -8.45
C CYS A 159 15.96 15.74 -9.72
N LEU A 160 17.27 16.00 -9.72
CA LEU A 160 17.98 16.61 -10.86
C LEU A 160 18.19 15.66 -12.05
N LEU A 161 18.38 14.36 -11.81
CA LEU A 161 18.55 13.38 -12.89
C LEU A 161 17.23 13.08 -13.61
N ASP A 162 16.09 13.14 -12.92
CA ASP A 162 14.77 12.87 -13.48
C ASP A 162 14.32 13.94 -14.50
N LEU A 163 14.64 15.21 -14.23
CA LEU A 163 14.39 16.34 -15.15
C LEU A 163 15.09 16.20 -16.51
N SER A 164 16.15 15.41 -16.60
CA SER A 164 16.96 15.32 -17.82
C SER A 164 16.73 14.06 -18.66
N LYS A 165 16.25 12.93 -18.08
CA LYS A 165 16.30 11.63 -18.80
C LYS A 165 15.20 10.58 -18.55
N HIS A 166 14.10 10.82 -17.82
CA HIS A 166 12.96 9.86 -17.70
C HIS A 166 13.34 8.38 -17.51
N LYS A 167 14.49 8.10 -16.89
CA LYS A 167 15.05 6.76 -16.73
C LYS A 167 15.69 6.70 -15.36
N CYS A 168 14.86 6.47 -14.35
CA CYS A 168 15.31 5.87 -13.10
C CYS A 168 15.72 4.42 -13.39
N GLN A 169 16.92 4.23 -13.98
CA GLN A 169 17.46 2.90 -14.26
C GLN A 169 18.27 2.32 -13.09
N ASN A 170 18.62 3.12 -12.09
CA ASN A 170 19.39 2.67 -10.94
C ASN A 170 18.62 2.88 -9.65
N PHE A 171 17.87 1.85 -9.25
CA PHE A 171 17.20 1.71 -7.95
C PHE A 171 18.17 1.60 -6.77
N LYS A 172 19.49 1.65 -6.99
CA LYS A 172 20.54 1.55 -5.96
C LYS A 172 20.50 2.65 -4.90
N GLU A 173 19.57 3.59 -4.99
CA GLU A 173 19.48 4.73 -4.09
C GLU A 173 18.09 4.88 -3.44
N CYS A 174 17.13 3.97 -3.69
CA CYS A 174 15.95 3.74 -2.84
C CYS A 174 16.32 3.10 -1.48
N ILE A 175 17.63 2.85 -1.29
CA ILE A 175 18.31 2.27 -0.13
C ILE A 175 18.33 3.23 1.08
N LEU A 176 17.70 4.40 0.98
CA LEU A 176 17.57 5.28 2.14
C LEU A 176 16.79 4.62 3.26
N LEU A 177 15.73 3.89 2.90
CA LEU A 177 14.76 3.31 3.82
C LEU A 177 14.81 1.79 3.84
N ASN A 178 14.52 1.19 2.69
CA ASN A 178 14.36 -0.23 2.52
C ASN A 178 15.59 -0.84 1.82
N GLY A 179 16.14 -1.90 2.40
CA GLY A 179 17.31 -2.63 1.91
C GLY A 179 17.00 -4.03 1.39
N ASP A 180 15.73 -4.43 1.30
CA ASP A 180 15.35 -5.84 1.19
C ASP A 180 15.71 -6.50 -0.15
N LEU A 181 15.90 -5.69 -1.20
CA LEU A 181 16.35 -6.13 -2.52
C LEU A 181 17.88 -6.07 -2.71
N VAL A 182 18.65 -5.65 -1.70
CA VAL A 182 20.11 -5.51 -1.77
C VAL A 182 20.81 -6.30 -0.65
N PRO A 183 22.05 -6.79 -0.88
CA PRO A 183 22.74 -7.61 0.12
C PRO A 183 23.40 -6.80 1.25
N TYR A 184 23.07 -5.51 1.40
CA TYR A 184 23.67 -4.61 2.38
C TYR A 184 22.61 -3.75 3.09
N PRO A 185 22.85 -3.32 4.35
CA PRO A 185 21.92 -2.51 5.12
C PRO A 185 21.49 -1.23 4.42
N SER A 186 20.25 -0.79 4.66
CA SER A 186 19.78 0.52 4.25
C SER A 186 20.53 1.64 4.98
N PHE A 187 20.46 2.87 4.46
CA PHE A 187 20.98 4.04 5.16
C PHE A 187 20.31 4.20 6.53
N PHE A 188 18.99 4.00 6.63
CA PHE A 188 18.26 4.02 7.89
C PHE A 188 18.85 3.01 8.88
N GLN A 189 19.04 1.76 8.47
CA GLN A 189 19.60 0.72 9.33
C GLN A 189 21.05 1.02 9.73
N ASN A 190 21.86 1.49 8.80
CA ASN A 190 23.26 1.83 9.08
C ASN A 190 23.40 3.06 10.00
N SER A 191 22.47 4.02 9.90
CA SER A 191 22.51 5.26 10.69
C SER A 191 21.92 5.09 12.08
N THR A 192 20.83 4.32 12.21
CA THR A 192 20.08 4.18 13.46
C THR A 192 20.39 2.89 14.22
N GLY A 193 20.92 1.88 13.53
CA GLY A 193 21.05 0.52 14.05
C GLY A 193 19.72 -0.26 14.12
N CYS A 194 18.62 0.32 13.66
CA CYS A 194 17.28 -0.25 13.70
C CYS A 194 16.83 -0.76 12.34
N THR A 195 16.03 -1.83 12.34
CA THR A 195 15.48 -2.41 11.10
C THR A 195 14.05 -1.94 10.84
N ASN A 196 13.32 -1.56 11.89
CA ASN A 196 11.95 -1.09 11.77
C ASN A 196 11.90 0.39 11.41
N TYR A 197 11.79 0.68 10.12
CA TYR A 197 11.59 2.03 9.62
C TYR A 197 10.11 2.45 9.62
N TYR A 198 9.16 1.53 9.83
CA TYR A 198 7.73 1.84 9.94
C TYR A 198 7.37 2.59 11.22
N ASN A 199 8.02 2.27 12.34
CA ASN A 199 7.78 2.91 13.63
C ASN A 199 9.08 3.17 14.37
N TYR A 200 9.58 4.41 14.33
CA TYR A 200 10.82 4.80 15.00
C TYR A 200 10.81 4.66 16.54
N LEU A 201 9.66 4.43 17.17
CA LEU A 201 9.60 4.12 18.61
C LEU A 201 10.01 2.67 18.91
N MET A 202 10.07 1.81 17.90
CA MET A 202 10.43 0.40 17.99
C MET A 202 11.57 0.11 17.04
N CYS A 203 12.67 -0.45 17.54
CA CYS A 203 13.85 -0.70 16.70
C CYS A 203 13.69 -1.92 15.76
N ARG A 204 12.75 -2.81 16.07
CA ARG A 204 12.43 -4.04 15.32
C ARG A 204 10.92 -4.16 15.16
N GLU A 205 10.51 -4.86 14.11
CA GLU A 205 9.11 -5.13 13.86
C GLU A 205 8.58 -6.17 14.86
N PRO A 206 7.34 -6.01 15.35
CA PRO A 206 6.73 -6.99 16.24
C PRO A 206 6.53 -8.35 15.53
N GLU A 207 7.00 -9.44 16.16
CA GLU A 207 6.91 -10.80 15.59
C GLU A 207 5.46 -11.24 15.30
N ASP A 208 4.49 -10.69 16.04
CA ASP A 208 3.09 -11.04 15.90
C ASP A 208 2.44 -10.57 14.60
N GLN A 209 3.06 -9.60 13.91
CA GLN A 209 2.63 -9.18 12.58
C GLN A 209 2.86 -10.26 11.53
N GLU A 210 3.73 -11.24 11.77
CA GLU A 210 4.03 -12.32 10.83
C GLU A 210 3.25 -13.62 11.09
N TYR A 211 2.55 -13.75 12.23
CA TYR A 211 1.88 -15.02 12.56
C TYR A 211 0.79 -15.40 11.55
N PHE A 212 0.17 -14.42 10.90
CA PHE A 212 -0.90 -14.69 9.93
C PHE A 212 -0.38 -15.43 8.69
N SER A 213 0.86 -15.15 8.24
CA SER A 213 1.42 -15.77 7.04
C SER A 213 1.54 -17.29 7.23
N GLN A 214 1.94 -17.74 8.43
CA GLN A 214 1.95 -19.14 8.81
C GLN A 214 0.54 -19.71 9.00
N PHE A 215 -0.36 -18.97 9.66
CA PHE A 215 -1.74 -19.40 9.90
C PHE A 215 -2.49 -19.71 8.60
N VAL A 216 -2.42 -18.84 7.60
CA VAL A 216 -3.13 -19.03 6.32
C VAL A 216 -2.59 -20.21 5.50
N THR A 217 -1.41 -20.72 5.82
CA THR A 217 -0.84 -21.91 5.16
C THR A 217 -1.31 -23.24 5.76
N GLN A 218 -2.03 -23.22 6.89
CA GLN A 218 -2.58 -24.45 7.47
C GLN A 218 -3.62 -25.11 6.56
N SER A 219 -3.56 -26.43 6.45
CA SER A 219 -4.44 -27.19 5.54
C SER A 219 -5.94 -26.97 5.78
N GLU A 220 -6.36 -26.85 7.04
CA GLU A 220 -7.74 -26.56 7.42
C GLU A 220 -8.17 -25.15 7.01
N VAL A 221 -7.30 -24.15 7.26
CA VAL A 221 -7.55 -22.76 6.89
C VAL A 221 -7.67 -22.63 5.38
N ARG A 222 -6.71 -23.17 4.63
CA ARG A 222 -6.70 -23.16 3.15
C ARG A 222 -7.97 -23.77 2.55
N ARG A 223 -8.45 -24.87 3.13
CA ARG A 223 -9.70 -25.50 2.71
C ARG A 223 -10.90 -24.59 2.97
N SER A 224 -10.90 -23.90 4.11
CA SER A 224 -12.00 -23.02 4.54
C SER A 224 -12.09 -21.74 3.72
N ILE A 225 -10.97 -21.23 3.21
CA ILE A 225 -10.94 -20.04 2.33
C ILE A 225 -10.90 -20.39 0.83
N HIS A 226 -11.04 -21.67 0.49
CA HIS A 226 -11.15 -22.18 -0.89
C HIS A 226 -9.98 -21.84 -1.82
N VAL A 227 -8.76 -21.72 -1.30
CA VAL A 227 -7.54 -21.41 -2.09
C VAL A 227 -6.84 -22.65 -2.67
N GLY A 228 -7.39 -23.86 -2.42
CA GLY A 228 -6.87 -25.11 -2.97
C GLY A 228 -5.40 -25.35 -2.64
N ASN A 229 -4.57 -25.57 -3.66
CA ASN A 229 -3.14 -25.84 -3.56
C ASN A 229 -2.25 -24.60 -3.85
N LEU A 230 -2.83 -23.40 -3.95
CA LEU A 230 -2.08 -22.17 -4.22
C LEU A 230 -1.11 -21.85 -3.09
N THR A 231 0.12 -21.48 -3.41
CA THR A 231 1.10 -21.01 -2.42
C THR A 231 0.72 -19.61 -1.95
N PHE A 232 0.93 -19.31 -0.65
CA PHE A 232 0.78 -17.95 -0.15
C PHE A 232 2.10 -17.20 -0.41
N HIS A 233 2.04 -16.10 -1.15
CA HIS A 233 3.20 -15.30 -1.53
C HIS A 233 3.26 -13.99 -0.75
N GLN A 234 4.44 -13.61 -0.26
CA GLN A 234 4.65 -12.33 0.46
C GLN A 234 4.75 -11.12 -0.48
N GLY A 235 4.82 -11.33 -1.81
CA GLY A 235 4.82 -10.22 -2.79
C GLY A 235 6.19 -9.82 -3.35
N SER A 236 7.30 -10.47 -2.94
CA SER A 236 8.66 -10.12 -3.40
C SER A 236 8.86 -10.14 -4.92
N GLU A 237 8.17 -11.02 -5.66
CA GLU A 237 8.23 -11.01 -7.12
C GLU A 237 7.48 -9.81 -7.70
N VAL A 238 6.38 -9.38 -7.08
CA VAL A 238 5.63 -8.21 -7.52
C VAL A 238 6.45 -6.94 -7.30
N GLU A 239 7.19 -6.86 -6.19
CA GLU A 239 8.09 -5.74 -5.89
C GLU A 239 9.11 -5.53 -7.02
N LYS A 240 9.76 -6.61 -7.47
CA LYS A 240 10.74 -6.58 -8.56
C LYS A 240 10.14 -6.04 -9.86
N HIS A 241 8.91 -6.42 -10.18
CA HIS A 241 8.21 -5.97 -11.39
C HIS A 241 7.73 -4.52 -11.30
N LEU A 242 7.33 -4.07 -10.11
CA LEU A 242 6.92 -2.69 -9.87
C LEU A 242 8.08 -1.74 -9.60
N MET A 243 9.32 -2.22 -9.57
CA MET A 243 10.51 -1.43 -9.24
C MET A 243 10.64 -0.15 -10.09
N GLN A 244 10.28 -0.20 -11.37
CA GLN A 244 10.33 0.99 -12.25
C GLN A 244 9.18 1.98 -12.02
N ASP A 245 8.16 1.59 -11.28
CA ASP A 245 6.98 2.39 -10.95
C ASP A 245 7.09 3.08 -9.59
N VAL A 246 7.96 2.59 -8.70
CA VAL A 246 8.14 3.11 -7.33
C VAL A 246 8.34 4.62 -7.31
N MET A 247 9.08 5.18 -8.27
CA MET A 247 9.40 6.61 -8.32
C MET A 247 8.44 7.44 -9.19
N LYS A 248 7.48 6.81 -9.87
CA LYS A 248 6.48 7.53 -10.68
C LYS A 248 5.41 8.16 -9.78
N SER A 249 5.13 9.43 -9.99
CA SER A 249 4.08 10.13 -9.23
C SER A 249 2.67 9.75 -9.73
N VAL A 250 1.74 9.50 -8.80
CA VAL A 250 0.29 9.36 -9.09
C VAL A 250 -0.49 10.67 -8.87
N LYS A 251 0.22 11.78 -8.60
CA LYS A 251 -0.35 13.10 -8.38
C LYS A 251 -1.34 13.57 -9.46
N PRO A 252 -1.13 13.32 -10.77
CA PRO A 252 -2.12 13.70 -11.79
C PRO A 252 -3.47 13.00 -11.59
N TRP A 253 -3.48 11.72 -11.21
CA TRP A 253 -4.71 10.97 -10.94
C TRP A 253 -5.37 11.43 -9.66
N LEU A 254 -4.57 11.69 -8.61
CA LEU A 254 -5.06 12.27 -7.35
C LEU A 254 -5.74 13.62 -7.59
N GLY A 255 -5.19 14.49 -8.43
CA GLY A 255 -5.80 15.79 -8.76
C GLY A 255 -7.22 15.62 -9.32
N VAL A 256 -7.38 14.76 -10.33
CA VAL A 256 -8.71 14.45 -10.90
C VAL A 256 -9.67 13.90 -9.84
N LEU A 257 -9.18 13.02 -8.97
CA LEU A 257 -10.01 12.38 -7.95
C LEU A 257 -10.41 13.35 -6.83
N MET A 258 -9.54 14.27 -6.43
CA MET A 258 -9.83 15.29 -5.41
C MET A 258 -10.89 16.29 -5.88
N ASP A 259 -10.95 16.56 -7.19
CA ASP A 259 -11.99 17.42 -7.78
C ASP A 259 -13.38 16.75 -7.79
N ASN A 260 -13.45 15.42 -7.68
CA ASN A 260 -14.68 14.65 -7.88
C ASN A 260 -15.15 13.85 -6.65
N TYR A 261 -14.26 13.54 -5.70
CA TYR A 261 -14.53 12.61 -4.60
C TYR A 261 -13.91 13.08 -3.29
N ARG A 262 -14.35 12.48 -2.18
CA ARG A 262 -13.75 12.72 -0.86
C ARG A 262 -12.44 11.96 -0.73
N VAL A 263 -11.36 12.65 -0.38
CA VAL A 263 -10.02 12.07 -0.18
C VAL A 263 -9.53 12.34 1.23
N ARG A 264 -9.02 11.32 1.93
CA ARG A 264 -8.40 11.45 3.26
C ARG A 264 -7.01 10.81 3.32
N GLY A 265 -6.12 11.40 4.11
CA GLY A 265 -4.77 10.89 4.38
C GLY A 265 -4.45 10.85 5.87
N ALA A 266 -3.65 9.87 6.31
CA ALA A 266 -3.05 9.82 7.65
C ALA A 266 -1.70 10.56 7.72
N ARG A 267 -1.18 10.87 8.92
CA ARG A 267 -0.04 11.80 9.14
C ARG A 267 1.08 11.27 10.06
N LEU A 268 1.14 9.99 10.43
CA LEU A 268 1.93 9.56 11.59
C LEU A 268 3.15 8.64 11.32
N SER A 269 3.38 8.19 10.09
CA SER A 269 4.49 7.26 9.78
C SER A 269 5.82 7.94 9.44
N THR A 270 6.91 7.28 9.87
CA THR A 270 8.30 7.58 9.48
C THR A 270 8.54 7.34 8.00
N VAL A 271 7.76 6.50 7.31
CA VAL A 271 8.00 6.06 5.91
C VAL A 271 7.43 7.06 4.91
N CYS A 272 6.30 7.66 5.25
CA CYS A 272 5.57 8.59 4.40
C CYS A 272 5.38 9.91 5.15
N VAL A 273 6.46 10.69 5.20
CA VAL A 273 6.44 12.03 5.80
C VAL A 273 5.62 12.97 4.90
N PHE A 274 4.36 13.20 5.25
CA PHE A 274 3.53 14.22 4.60
C PHE A 274 3.93 15.61 5.08
N LEU A 275 4.85 16.28 4.37
CA LEU A 275 5.20 17.69 4.63
C LEU A 275 4.22 18.70 3.99
N SER A 276 3.16 18.24 3.30
CA SER A 276 2.15 19.12 2.71
C SER A 276 0.73 18.77 3.17
N SER A 277 0.07 19.80 3.69
CA SER A 277 -1.22 19.80 4.35
C SER A 277 -2.39 19.37 3.46
N MET A 278 -3.09 18.29 3.84
CA MET A 278 -4.50 18.13 3.48
C MET A 278 -5.37 18.34 4.71
N HIS A 279 -6.11 19.44 4.71
CA HIS A 279 -7.21 19.76 5.64
C HIS A 279 -8.52 19.39 4.94
N GLY A 280 -9.33 18.51 5.55
CA GLY A 280 -10.65 18.17 5.01
C GLY A 280 -11.47 17.31 5.98
N SER A 281 -12.52 17.91 6.52
CA SER A 281 -13.27 17.46 7.70
C SER A 281 -14.47 16.55 7.40
N ASN A 282 -14.77 15.71 8.41
CA ASN A 282 -16.07 15.30 8.96
C ASN A 282 -17.04 14.29 8.29
N LYS A 283 -17.53 13.43 9.21
CA LYS A 283 -18.75 12.59 9.31
C LYS A 283 -18.88 11.35 8.41
N PHE A 284 -18.86 10.19 9.08
CA PHE A 284 -19.11 8.85 8.54
C PHE A 284 -20.59 8.47 8.67
N ASN A 285 -21.14 7.79 7.65
CA ASN A 285 -22.34 6.94 7.68
C ASN A 285 -22.00 5.69 6.85
N CYS A 286 -22.42 4.49 7.30
CA CYS A 286 -21.98 3.14 6.89
C CYS A 286 -21.82 2.91 5.37
N ARG A 287 -20.70 2.26 4.97
CA ARG A 287 -20.17 2.14 3.59
C ARG A 287 -19.40 0.81 3.39
N LEU A 288 -19.30 0.32 2.16
CA LEU A 288 -18.44 -0.81 1.78
C LEU A 288 -17.04 -0.27 1.47
N GLU A 289 -16.04 -0.71 2.21
CA GLU A 289 -14.65 -0.26 2.09
C GLU A 289 -13.79 -1.40 1.53
N ILE A 290 -13.02 -1.14 0.48
CA ILE A 290 -11.97 -2.06 0.03
C ILE A 290 -10.68 -1.65 0.69
N TRP A 291 -9.97 -2.61 1.25
CA TRP A 291 -8.62 -2.39 1.72
C TRP A 291 -7.63 -3.13 0.81
N ILE A 292 -6.88 -2.35 0.03
CA ILE A 292 -5.80 -2.82 -0.83
C ILE A 292 -4.52 -2.63 -0.04
N TYR A 293 -3.77 -3.72 0.10
CA TYR A 293 -2.51 -3.68 0.82
C TYR A 293 -1.41 -4.35 0.05
N SER A 294 -0.25 -3.69 0.09
CA SER A 294 1.02 -4.28 -0.26
C SER A 294 2.06 -3.68 0.66
N GLU A 295 2.60 -4.56 1.50
CA GLU A 295 3.95 -4.39 2.03
C GLU A 295 4.91 -4.68 0.88
N PHE A 296 5.78 -3.70 0.62
CA PHE A 296 7.07 -3.90 -0.03
C PHE A 296 8.10 -3.22 0.85
#